data_AF-A0A4Z0FPL0-F1
#
_entry.id   AF-A0A4Z0FPL0-F1
#
_cell.length_a   1.000
_cell.length_b   1.000
_cell.length_c   1.000
_cell.angle_alpha   90.00
_cell.angle_beta   90.00
_cell.angle_gamma   90.00
#
_symmetry.space_group_name_H-M   'P 1'
#
loop_
_entity.id
_entity.type
_entity.pdbx_description
1 polymer ?
#
loop_
_entity_poly.entity_id
_entity_poly.type
_entity_poly.pdbx_seq_one_letter_code
_entity_poly.pdbx_strand_id
1 'polypeptide(L)'
;MGVPPTPSRYAGGLLADRYRLPRHPDEAYEPVEIRAFDTYSGQEVLLRRIPLPELVEAELVGDGPYRGGRPGRGAGAAAGSEDPSVRRAIDAATAAAALPDHPRLAQVFHVFAEAGSLWIVSELVAGRPLAALLAERPLSAHRAAEVAADVLTALRAVHAHGWVHRNVTLHTVLICDDGRAMLTGLAAGAAEEALCGYDPLPAARPAPSTPPAP
;
A
#
# COMPACT_ATOMS: atom_id res chain seq x y z
N MET A 1 19.07 -3.83 -30.59
CA MET A 1 19.52 -2.61 -29.90
C MET A 1 18.28 -1.86 -29.42
N GLY A 2 17.86 -2.10 -28.18
CA GLY A 2 16.70 -1.42 -27.59
C GLY A 2 17.16 -0.14 -26.93
N VAL A 3 16.57 1.00 -27.29
CA VAL A 3 16.82 2.29 -26.64
C VAL A 3 16.38 2.15 -25.17
N PRO A 4 17.26 2.39 -24.17
CA PRO A 4 16.84 2.39 -22.77
C PRO A 4 15.84 3.53 -22.56
N PRO A 5 14.66 3.31 -21.93
CA PRO A 5 13.77 4.40 -21.59
C PRO A 5 14.44 5.36 -20.60
N THR A 6 14.10 6.63 -20.75
CA THR A 6 14.95 7.78 -20.49
C THR A 6 15.05 8.17 -19.00
N PRO A 7 16.27 8.26 -18.43
CA PRO A 7 16.47 8.81 -17.08
C PRO A 7 16.05 10.29 -16.93
N SER A 8 15.57 10.95 -18.00
CA SER A 8 15.14 12.34 -17.99
C SER A 8 13.79 12.57 -17.30
N ARG A 9 12.88 11.57 -17.29
CA ARG A 9 11.56 11.68 -16.64
C ARG A 9 11.65 11.56 -15.12
N TYR A 10 12.60 10.77 -14.61
CA TYR A 10 12.85 10.50 -13.19
C TYR A 10 14.08 11.22 -12.66
N ALA A 11 14.14 12.52 -12.91
CA ALA A 11 15.21 13.39 -12.46
C ALA A 11 14.82 14.24 -11.24
N GLY A 12 13.83 13.78 -10.46
CA GLY A 12 13.44 14.34 -9.17
C GLY A 12 14.27 13.77 -8.02
N GLY A 13 13.75 13.87 -6.80
CA GLY A 13 14.38 13.35 -5.58
C GLY A 13 14.47 11.82 -5.55
N LEU A 14 15.30 11.32 -4.64
CA LEU A 14 15.36 9.91 -4.26
C LEU A 14 14.55 9.68 -2.99
N LEU A 15 13.82 8.57 -2.95
CA LEU A 15 13.15 8.05 -1.77
C LEU A 15 13.81 6.72 -1.39
N ALA A 16 14.07 6.53 -0.09
CA ALA A 16 14.79 5.40 0.49
C ALA A 16 16.12 5.08 -0.23
N ASP A 17 16.83 6.12 -0.68
CA ASP A 17 18.06 6.03 -1.48
C ASP A 17 17.97 5.11 -2.72
N ARG A 18 16.76 4.78 -3.18
CA ARG A 18 16.52 3.74 -4.20
C ARG A 18 15.54 4.16 -5.28
N TYR A 19 14.43 4.79 -4.91
CA TYR A 19 13.34 5.09 -5.84
C TYR A 19 13.46 6.53 -6.35
N ARG A 20 13.74 6.70 -7.65
CA ARG A 20 13.77 8.02 -8.27
C ARG A 20 12.37 8.49 -8.60
N LEU A 21 12.01 9.64 -8.06
CA LEU A 21 10.73 10.28 -8.30
C LEU A 21 10.76 11.13 -9.58
N PRO A 22 9.60 11.36 -10.23
CA PRO A 22 9.48 12.31 -11.32
C PRO A 22 9.72 13.74 -10.82
N ARG A 23 10.16 14.65 -11.72
CA ARG A 23 10.43 16.06 -11.36
C ARG A 23 9.20 16.83 -10.91
N HIS A 24 8.06 16.54 -11.51
CA HIS A 24 6.76 17.08 -11.14
C HIS A 24 5.81 15.90 -11.00
N PRO A 25 5.40 15.52 -9.79
CA PRO A 25 4.20 14.70 -9.65
C PRO A 25 3.03 15.48 -10.25
N ASP A 26 2.24 14.87 -11.12
CA ASP A 26 1.10 15.51 -11.79
C ASP A 26 0.13 16.13 -10.73
N GLU A 27 -0.09 17.44 -10.83
CA GLU A 27 -1.07 18.38 -10.23
C GLU A 27 -1.78 18.12 -8.86
N ALA A 28 -1.41 17.13 -8.07
CA ALA A 28 -1.85 17.00 -6.67
C ALA A 28 -0.75 17.50 -5.73
N TYR A 29 -1.11 18.27 -4.70
CA TYR A 29 -0.14 18.83 -3.74
C TYR A 29 0.61 17.74 -2.96
N GLU A 30 0.14 16.48 -2.99
CA GLU A 30 0.78 15.35 -2.33
C GLU A 30 0.09 14.03 -2.75
N PRO A 31 0.32 13.51 -3.97
CA PRO A 31 -0.46 12.38 -4.51
C PRO A 31 -0.34 11.09 -3.69
N VAL A 32 -1.47 10.40 -3.53
CA VAL A 32 -1.56 9.10 -2.83
C VAL A 32 -0.78 8.02 -3.55
N GLU A 33 -0.68 8.09 -4.88
CA GLU A 33 0.07 7.15 -5.72
C GLU A 33 0.99 7.90 -6.68
N ILE A 34 2.23 7.44 -6.81
CA ILE A 34 3.29 8.08 -7.59
C ILE A 34 4.05 6.99 -8.37
N ARG A 35 4.31 7.22 -9.65
CA ARG A 35 5.25 6.36 -10.40
C ARG A 35 6.68 6.69 -10.00
N ALA A 36 7.54 5.70 -9.85
CA ALA A 36 8.95 5.89 -9.58
C ALA A 36 9.80 4.92 -10.40
N PHE A 37 11.09 5.21 -10.51
CA PHE A 37 12.06 4.30 -11.10
C PHE A 37 12.90 3.65 -10.00
N ASP A 38 12.82 2.32 -9.88
CA ASP A 38 13.67 1.55 -8.97
C ASP A 38 15.07 1.44 -9.57
N THR A 39 16.03 2.14 -8.97
CA THR A 39 17.41 2.18 -9.45
C THR A 39 18.17 0.87 -9.27
N TYR A 40 17.68 -0.02 -8.40
CA TYR A 40 18.30 -1.33 -8.17
C TYR A 40 17.90 -2.34 -9.26
N SER A 41 16.61 -2.45 -9.57
CA SER A 41 16.12 -3.39 -10.59
C SER A 41 16.06 -2.79 -12.01
N GLY A 42 16.11 -1.47 -12.14
CA GLY A 42 15.99 -0.77 -13.42
C GLY A 42 14.58 -0.71 -13.99
N GLN A 43 13.54 -0.84 -13.15
CA GLN A 43 12.14 -0.91 -13.59
C GLN A 43 11.31 0.25 -13.03
N GLU A 44 10.23 0.61 -13.73
CA GLU A 44 9.22 1.49 -13.18
C GLU A 44 8.33 0.75 -12.17
N VAL A 45 8.03 1.41 -11.06
CA VAL A 45 7.23 0.89 -9.95
C VAL A 45 6.15 1.91 -9.57
N LEU A 46 5.10 1.44 -8.90
CA LEU A 46 4.10 2.30 -8.29
C LEU A 46 4.39 2.43 -6.79
N LEU A 47 4.46 3.66 -6.31
CA LEU A 47 4.59 3.99 -4.88
C LEU A 47 3.25 4.47 -4.37
N ARG A 48 2.72 3.82 -3.34
CA ARG A 48 1.55 4.31 -2.60
C ARG A 48 1.97 4.87 -1.26
N ARG A 49 1.51 6.10 -0.95
CA ARG A 49 1.76 6.80 0.31
C ARG A 49 0.56 6.61 1.26
N ILE A 50 0.84 6.21 2.49
CA ILE A 50 -0.12 6.21 3.60
C ILE A 50 0.46 7.13 4.69
N PRO A 51 -0.14 8.32 4.91
CA PRO A 51 0.29 9.21 5.99
C PRO A 51 0.21 8.50 7.35
N LEU A 52 1.26 8.61 8.14
CA LEU A 52 1.28 8.05 9.50
C LEU A 52 0.75 9.10 10.49
N PRO A 53 0.04 8.68 11.55
CA PRO A 53 -0.42 9.60 12.58
C PRO A 53 0.78 10.29 13.24
N GLU A 54 0.73 11.61 13.37
CA GLU A 54 1.66 12.35 14.22
C GLU A 54 1.31 12.06 15.69
N LEU A 55 2.33 11.68 16.48
CA LEU A 55 2.15 11.52 17.92
C LEU A 55 1.89 12.90 18.53
N VAL A 56 0.64 13.21 18.80
CA VAL A 56 0.28 14.31 19.69
C VAL A 56 0.44 13.77 21.11
N GLU A 57 1.52 14.16 21.79
CA GLU A 57 1.56 13.98 23.24
C GLU A 57 0.38 14.75 23.83
N ALA A 58 -0.56 14.03 24.41
CA ALA A 58 -1.65 14.65 25.14
C ALA A 58 -1.02 15.39 26.32
N GLU A 59 -0.93 16.72 26.24
CA GLU A 59 -0.82 17.54 27.43
C GLU A 59 -2.07 17.24 28.26
N LEU A 60 -1.90 16.41 29.30
CA LEU A 60 -2.82 16.38 30.41
C LEU A 60 -2.79 17.78 31.01
N VAL A 61 -3.76 18.61 30.64
CA VAL A 61 -4.03 19.88 31.31
C VAL A 61 -4.41 19.52 32.73
N GLY A 62 -3.41 19.45 33.60
CA GLY A 62 -3.58 19.40 35.03
C GLY A 62 -4.24 20.72 35.43
N ASP A 63 -5.42 20.62 36.05
CA ASP A 63 -6.11 21.75 36.65
C ASP A 63 -5.25 22.27 37.82
N GLY A 64 -4.35 23.22 37.53
CA GLY A 64 -3.37 23.71 38.49
C GLY A 64 -2.70 25.01 38.01
N PRO A 65 -2.63 26.07 38.85
CA PRO A 65 -2.29 27.40 38.35
C PRO A 65 -0.79 27.64 38.44
N TYR A 66 0.01 27.41 37.37
CA TYR A 66 1.38 27.95 37.37
C TYR A 66 1.91 28.44 36.01
N ARG A 67 2.47 29.65 36.12
CA ARG A 67 3.30 30.48 35.23
C ARG A 67 4.19 29.75 34.20
N GLY A 68 4.05 30.20 32.95
CA GLY A 68 5.11 30.88 32.20
C GLY A 68 6.38 30.10 31.85
N GLY A 69 6.39 29.48 30.67
CA GLY A 69 7.61 29.04 29.97
C GLY A 69 7.39 29.12 28.46
N ARG A 70 8.31 29.76 27.72
CA ARG A 70 8.25 29.94 26.26
C ARG A 70 8.40 28.59 25.54
N PRO A 71 7.67 28.30 24.45
CA PRO A 71 7.94 27.10 23.66
C PRO A 71 9.23 27.30 22.85
N GLY A 72 10.22 26.48 23.17
CA GLY A 72 11.45 26.31 22.38
C GLY A 72 11.15 25.49 21.13
N ARG A 73 11.56 26.04 19.99
CA ARG A 73 11.57 25.40 18.67
C ARG A 73 12.58 24.25 18.66
N GLY A 74 12.12 23.01 18.47
CA GLY A 74 12.92 21.85 18.06
C GLY A 74 12.06 21.00 17.13
N ALA A 75 12.25 21.08 15.80
CA ALA A 75 13.22 20.28 15.05
C ALA A 75 13.00 18.77 15.29
N GLY A 76 11.98 18.22 14.61
CA GLY A 76 11.71 16.80 14.57
C GLY A 76 12.88 16.04 13.94
N ALA A 77 13.54 15.25 14.77
CA ALA A 77 14.49 14.24 14.31
C ALA A 77 13.73 12.93 14.12
N ALA A 78 13.74 12.45 12.88
CA ALA A 78 13.34 11.11 12.51
C ALA A 78 14.22 10.06 13.23
N ALA A 79 13.59 9.27 14.09
CA ALA A 79 14.04 7.95 14.50
C ALA A 79 12.77 7.09 14.59
N GLY A 80 12.84 5.85 14.11
CA GLY A 80 11.68 5.00 13.80
C GLY A 80 10.54 5.07 14.81
N SER A 81 9.31 5.15 14.31
CA SER A 81 8.12 5.31 15.14
C SER A 81 8.09 4.30 16.29
N GLU A 82 8.26 4.78 17.52
CA GLU A 82 8.04 3.97 18.72
C GLU A 82 6.55 3.67 18.94
N ASP A 83 5.66 4.27 18.13
CA ASP A 83 4.22 4.00 18.14
C ASP A 83 3.94 2.54 17.74
N PRO A 84 3.36 1.73 18.65
CA PRO A 84 2.98 0.36 18.36
C PRO A 84 2.04 0.22 17.15
N SER A 85 1.20 1.22 16.86
CA SER A 85 0.28 1.21 15.71
C SER A 85 1.01 1.28 14.38
N VAL A 86 2.00 2.16 14.26
CA VAL A 86 2.82 2.32 13.06
C VAL A 86 3.66 1.06 12.82
N ARG A 87 4.26 0.52 13.88
CA ARG A 87 5.00 -0.76 13.78
C ARG A 87 4.09 -1.89 13.30
N ARG A 88 2.89 -2.03 13.87
CA ARG A 88 1.90 -3.02 13.40
C ARG A 88 1.50 -2.81 11.95
N ALA A 89 1.38 -1.57 11.48
CA ALA A 89 1.06 -1.27 10.09
C ALA A 89 2.17 -1.67 9.13
N ILE A 90 3.44 -1.41 9.48
CA ILE A 90 4.60 -1.87 8.70
C ILE A 90 4.65 -3.40 8.68
N ASP A 91 4.49 -4.05 9.83
CA ASP A 91 4.52 -5.52 9.95
C ASP A 91 3.38 -6.16 9.14
N ALA A 92 2.17 -5.61 9.21
CA ALA A 92 1.01 -6.07 8.46
C ALA A 92 1.19 -5.94 6.94
N ALA A 93 1.63 -4.78 6.45
CA ALA A 93 1.89 -4.57 5.03
C ALA A 93 3.03 -5.46 4.52
N THR A 94 4.09 -5.63 5.31
CA THR A 94 5.22 -6.51 4.97
C THR A 94 4.78 -7.98 4.91
N ALA A 95 3.96 -8.42 5.86
CA ALA A 95 3.41 -9.78 5.86
C ALA A 95 2.47 -10.03 4.67
N ALA A 96 1.65 -9.05 4.31
CA ALA A 96 0.79 -9.12 3.12
C ALA A 96 1.61 -9.15 1.82
N ALA A 97 2.73 -8.43 1.76
CA ALA A 97 3.65 -8.41 0.63
C ALA A 97 4.36 -9.76 0.40
N ALA A 98 4.41 -10.63 1.42
CA ALA A 98 4.98 -11.96 1.31
C ALA A 98 4.07 -13.00 0.63
N LEU A 99 2.87 -12.60 0.20
CA LEU A 99 2.02 -13.48 -0.60
C LEU A 99 2.73 -13.92 -1.89
N PRO A 100 2.64 -15.20 -2.28
CA PRO A 100 3.19 -15.67 -3.54
C PRO A 100 2.58 -14.97 -4.75
N ASP A 101 3.38 -14.83 -5.80
CA ASP A 101 2.97 -14.22 -7.06
C ASP A 101 1.76 -14.94 -7.66
N HIS A 102 0.82 -14.15 -8.20
CA HIS A 102 -0.41 -14.65 -8.78
C HIS A 102 -0.85 -13.79 -9.97
N PRO A 103 -1.29 -14.36 -11.11
CA PRO A 103 -1.60 -13.63 -12.35
C PRO A 103 -2.81 -12.68 -12.28
N ARG A 104 -3.42 -12.54 -11.11
CA ARG A 104 -4.55 -11.64 -10.82
C ARG A 104 -4.30 -10.76 -9.60
N LEU A 105 -3.09 -10.77 -9.04
CA LEU A 105 -2.68 -9.91 -7.93
C LEU A 105 -1.47 -9.09 -8.37
N ALA A 106 -1.50 -7.79 -8.10
CA ALA A 106 -0.32 -6.95 -8.27
C ALA A 106 0.70 -7.28 -7.18
N GLN A 107 1.96 -7.47 -7.57
CA GLN A 107 3.03 -7.80 -6.64
C GLN A 107 3.47 -6.58 -5.82
N VAL A 108 3.76 -6.78 -4.53
CA VAL A 108 4.40 -5.77 -3.67
C VAL A 108 5.86 -6.13 -3.51
N PHE A 109 6.74 -5.19 -3.84
CA PHE A 109 8.19 -5.39 -3.84
C PHE A 109 8.84 -4.96 -2.53
N HIS A 110 8.35 -3.90 -1.91
CA HIS A 110 8.99 -3.31 -0.73
C HIS A 110 8.00 -2.44 0.06
N VAL A 111 8.16 -2.43 1.39
CA VAL A 111 7.38 -1.64 2.32
C VAL A 111 8.35 -0.97 3.28
N PHE A 112 8.24 0.34 3.47
CA PHE A 112 9.13 1.10 4.36
C PHE A 112 8.46 2.39 4.84
N ALA A 113 8.95 2.95 5.96
CA ALA A 113 8.49 4.24 6.46
C ALA A 113 9.57 5.31 6.26
N GLU A 114 9.19 6.46 5.72
CA GLU A 114 10.07 7.61 5.50
C GLU A 114 9.26 8.90 5.43
N ALA A 115 9.80 9.98 6.00
CA ALA A 115 9.20 11.32 5.97
C ALA A 115 7.73 11.34 6.45
N GLY A 116 7.43 10.66 7.58
CA GLY A 116 6.09 10.66 8.19
C GLY A 116 5.05 9.84 7.41
N SER A 117 5.46 9.00 6.47
CA SER A 117 4.56 8.17 5.69
C SER A 117 5.06 6.73 5.59
N LEU A 118 4.13 5.79 5.53
CA LEU A 118 4.37 4.43 5.07
C LEU A 118 4.28 4.41 3.55
N TRP A 119 5.28 3.82 2.91
CA TRP A 119 5.39 3.67 1.47
C TRP A 119 5.29 2.21 1.10
N ILE A 120 4.40 1.92 0.14
CA ILE A 120 4.22 0.58 -0.43
C ILE A 120 4.64 0.65 -1.89
N VAL A 121 5.68 -0.11 -2.23
CA VAL A 121 6.25 -0.21 -3.58
C VAL A 121 5.66 -1.44 -4.23
N SER A 122 4.94 -1.28 -5.33
CA SER A 122 4.32 -2.37 -6.06
C SER A 122 4.64 -2.35 -7.55
N GLU A 123 4.28 -3.43 -8.21
CA GLU A 123 4.23 -3.54 -9.67
C GLU A 123 3.48 -2.35 -10.28
N LEU A 124 4.07 -1.73 -11.30
CA LEU A 124 3.38 -0.78 -12.17
C LEU A 124 2.62 -1.57 -13.25
N VAL A 125 1.40 -1.98 -12.93
CA VAL A 125 0.55 -2.73 -13.88
C VAL A 125 0.15 -1.84 -15.05
N ALA A 126 0.37 -2.32 -16.27
CA ALA A 126 -0.14 -1.69 -17.50
C ALA A 126 -1.66 -1.87 -17.58
N GLY A 127 -2.38 -0.93 -16.98
CA GLY A 127 -3.84 -0.94 -16.94
C GLY A 127 -4.42 0.34 -16.34
N ARG A 128 -5.76 0.39 -16.32
CA ARG A 128 -6.53 1.52 -15.78
C ARG A 128 -7.41 1.05 -14.62
N PRO A 129 -7.58 1.87 -13.56
CA PRO A 129 -8.55 1.56 -12.51
C PRO A 129 -9.96 1.40 -13.09
N LEU A 130 -10.71 0.43 -12.58
CA LEU A 130 -12.09 0.18 -12.96
C LEU A 130 -12.97 1.43 -12.74
N ALA A 131 -12.68 2.22 -11.70
CA ALA A 131 -13.31 3.52 -11.44
C ALA A 131 -13.24 4.46 -12.65
N ALA A 132 -12.08 4.55 -13.30
CA ALA A 132 -11.87 5.43 -14.45
C ALA A 132 -12.68 4.96 -15.67
N LEU A 133 -12.79 3.65 -15.88
CA LEU A 133 -13.59 3.10 -16.98
C LEU A 133 -15.09 3.28 -16.75
N LEU A 134 -15.55 3.09 -15.52
CA LEU A 134 -16.95 3.26 -15.14
C LEU A 134 -17.40 4.72 -15.18
N ALA A 135 -16.49 5.67 -14.96
CA ALA A 135 -16.75 7.09 -15.12
C ALA A 135 -17.04 7.48 -16.59
N GLU A 136 -16.46 6.76 -17.55
CA GLU A 136 -16.73 6.96 -18.98
C GLU A 136 -18.04 6.30 -19.41
N ARG A 137 -18.25 5.03 -19.01
CA ARG A 137 -19.45 4.26 -19.37
C ARG A 137 -19.67 3.04 -18.47
N PRO A 138 -20.93 2.61 -18.30
CA PRO A 138 -21.22 1.31 -17.67
C PRO A 138 -20.65 0.13 -18.46
N LEU A 139 -20.29 -0.94 -17.75
CA LEU A 139 -19.95 -2.23 -18.35
C LEU A 139 -21.21 -2.96 -18.83
N SER A 140 -21.06 -3.79 -19.87
CA SER A 140 -22.08 -4.80 -20.19
C SER A 140 -22.11 -5.86 -19.08
N ALA A 141 -23.25 -6.55 -18.93
CA ALA A 141 -23.39 -7.63 -17.94
C ALA A 141 -22.33 -8.73 -18.14
N HIS A 142 -22.04 -9.09 -19.40
CA HIS A 142 -21.00 -10.05 -19.74
C HIS A 142 -19.62 -9.58 -19.26
N ARG A 143 -19.26 -8.33 -19.55
CA ARG A 143 -17.96 -7.78 -19.14
C ARG A 143 -17.83 -7.66 -17.63
N ALA A 144 -18.91 -7.29 -16.94
CA ALA A 144 -18.94 -7.27 -15.48
C ALA A 144 -18.70 -8.67 -14.89
N ALA A 145 -19.27 -9.72 -15.49
CA ALA A 145 -19.06 -11.10 -15.06
C ALA A 145 -17.61 -11.56 -15.26
N GLU A 146 -16.96 -11.19 -16.38
CA GLU A 146 -15.53 -11.49 -16.61
C GLU A 146 -14.64 -10.84 -15.55
N VAL A 147 -14.87 -9.54 -15.28
CA VAL A 147 -14.12 -8.80 -14.25
C VAL A 147 -14.32 -9.43 -12.87
N ALA A 148 -15.57 -9.81 -12.54
CA ALA A 148 -15.87 -10.47 -11.27
C ALA A 148 -15.16 -11.83 -11.16
N ALA A 149 -15.11 -12.63 -12.24
CA ALA A 149 -14.42 -13.91 -12.24
C ALA A 149 -12.91 -13.76 -11.99
N ASP A 150 -12.27 -12.77 -12.61
CA ASP A 150 -10.86 -12.46 -12.40
C ASP A 150 -10.57 -11.99 -10.96
N VAL A 151 -11.42 -11.10 -10.41
CA VAL A 151 -11.31 -10.66 -9.01
C VAL A 151 -11.50 -11.83 -8.04
N LEU A 152 -12.49 -12.70 -8.27
CA LEU A 152 -12.71 -13.89 -7.44
C LEU A 152 -11.52 -14.86 -7.50
N THR A 153 -10.86 -14.97 -8.66
CA THR A 153 -9.64 -15.77 -8.81
C THR A 153 -8.52 -15.22 -7.93
N ALA A 154 -8.34 -13.88 -7.91
CA ALA A 154 -7.40 -13.21 -7.02
C ALA A 154 -7.73 -13.43 -5.54
N LEU A 155 -8.99 -13.21 -5.15
CA LEU A 155 -9.46 -13.37 -3.77
C LEU A 155 -9.30 -14.80 -3.27
N ARG A 156 -9.51 -15.81 -4.13
CA ARG A 156 -9.28 -17.21 -3.77
C ARG A 156 -7.81 -17.46 -3.41
N ALA A 157 -6.86 -16.84 -4.11
CA ALA A 157 -5.45 -16.92 -3.79
C ALA A 157 -5.11 -16.22 -2.46
N VAL A 158 -5.66 -15.03 -2.22
CA VAL A 158 -5.53 -14.30 -0.94
C VAL A 158 -6.07 -15.14 0.22
N HIS A 159 -7.29 -15.67 0.09
CA HIS A 159 -7.97 -16.45 1.12
C HIS A 159 -7.29 -17.80 1.38
N ALA A 160 -6.67 -18.42 0.38
CA ALA A 160 -5.91 -19.66 0.56
C ALA A 160 -4.72 -19.50 1.53
N HIS A 161 -4.25 -18.27 1.72
CA HIS A 161 -3.17 -17.92 2.64
C HIS A 161 -3.69 -17.28 3.95
N GLY A 162 -5.01 -17.35 4.19
CA GLY A 162 -5.64 -16.86 5.42
C GLY A 162 -5.83 -15.35 5.49
N TRP A 163 -5.47 -14.61 4.44
CA TRP A 163 -5.72 -13.18 4.34
C TRP A 163 -7.15 -12.90 3.90
N VAL A 164 -7.69 -11.75 4.30
CA VAL A 164 -8.91 -11.18 3.73
C VAL A 164 -8.51 -9.86 3.10
N HIS A 165 -8.88 -9.62 1.83
CA HIS A 165 -8.37 -8.44 1.11
C HIS A 165 -8.83 -7.12 1.73
N ARG A 166 -10.11 -7.05 2.12
CA ARG A 166 -10.82 -5.94 2.80
C ARG A 166 -10.77 -4.55 2.15
N ASN A 167 -9.93 -4.36 1.14
CA ASN A 167 -9.81 -3.14 0.33
C ASN A 167 -10.20 -3.40 -1.13
N VAL A 168 -11.28 -4.15 -1.38
CA VAL A 168 -11.79 -4.37 -2.76
C VAL A 168 -12.70 -3.21 -3.14
N THR A 169 -12.22 -2.35 -4.04
CA THR A 169 -12.90 -1.14 -4.49
C THR A 169 -12.70 -0.95 -6.00
N LEU A 170 -13.41 0.01 -6.60
CA LEU A 170 -13.22 0.35 -8.01
C LEU A 170 -11.80 0.90 -8.31
N HIS A 171 -11.08 1.36 -7.30
CA HIS A 171 -9.71 1.87 -7.43
C HIS A 171 -8.65 0.77 -7.33
N THR A 172 -8.96 -0.32 -6.62
CA THR A 172 -8.03 -1.44 -6.41
C THR A 172 -8.22 -2.56 -7.43
N VAL A 173 -9.23 -2.47 -8.31
CA VAL A 173 -9.37 -3.34 -9.48
C VAL A 173 -8.83 -2.61 -10.70
N LEU A 174 -7.76 -3.14 -11.28
CA LEU A 174 -7.15 -2.63 -12.52
C LEU A 174 -7.61 -3.48 -13.70
N ILE A 175 -7.98 -2.84 -14.80
CA ILE A 175 -8.23 -3.50 -16.08
C ILE A 175 -7.01 -3.30 -16.97
N CYS A 176 -6.33 -4.40 -17.27
CA CYS A 176 -5.12 -4.41 -18.09
C CYS A 176 -5.44 -4.19 -19.57
N ASP A 177 -4.43 -3.81 -20.35
CA ASP A 177 -4.57 -3.53 -21.79
C ASP A 177 -5.00 -4.76 -22.60
N ASP A 178 -4.71 -5.97 -22.11
CA ASP A 178 -5.16 -7.24 -22.68
C ASP A 178 -6.51 -7.74 -22.13
N GLY A 179 -7.20 -6.90 -21.35
CA GLY A 179 -8.57 -7.13 -20.93
C GLY A 179 -8.75 -8.01 -19.69
N ARG A 180 -7.69 -8.49 -19.04
CA ARG A 180 -7.81 -9.14 -17.73
C ARG A 180 -7.96 -8.12 -16.61
N ALA A 181 -8.64 -8.50 -15.53
CA ALA A 181 -8.67 -7.71 -14.30
C ALA A 181 -7.59 -8.19 -13.32
N MET A 182 -6.90 -7.26 -12.67
CA MET A 182 -5.95 -7.52 -11.59
C MET A 182 -6.40 -6.79 -10.33
N LEU A 183 -6.21 -7.43 -9.18
CA LEU A 183 -6.51 -6.85 -7.87
C LEU A 183 -5.21 -6.37 -7.21
N THR A 184 -5.23 -5.18 -6.64
CA THR A 184 -4.10 -4.56 -5.91
C THR A 184 -4.56 -4.07 -4.54
N GLY A 185 -3.63 -3.54 -3.73
CA GLY A 185 -3.97 -2.81 -2.50
C GLY A 185 -4.16 -3.69 -1.26
N LEU A 186 -3.81 -4.98 -1.30
CA LEU A 186 -3.83 -5.84 -0.11
C LEU A 186 -2.94 -5.29 1.00
N ALA A 187 -1.66 -5.01 0.70
CA ALA A 187 -0.72 -4.48 1.69
C ALA A 187 -1.16 -3.10 2.23
N ALA A 188 -1.75 -2.27 1.36
CA ALA A 188 -2.29 -0.98 1.76
C ALA A 188 -3.49 -1.14 2.71
N GLY A 189 -4.44 -2.03 2.37
CA GLY A 189 -5.58 -2.33 3.23
C GLY A 189 -5.14 -2.90 4.58
N ALA A 190 -4.15 -3.79 4.59
CA ALA A 190 -3.59 -4.34 5.82
C ALA A 190 -2.96 -3.24 6.71
N ALA A 191 -2.17 -2.33 6.12
CA ALA A 191 -1.63 -1.19 6.86
C ALA A 191 -2.72 -0.26 7.42
N GLU A 192 -3.68 0.15 6.58
CA GLU A 192 -4.78 1.03 6.96
C GLU A 192 -5.59 0.42 8.12
N GLU A 193 -5.86 -0.88 8.10
CA GLU A 193 -6.55 -1.57 9.19
C GLU A 193 -5.76 -1.59 10.50
N ALA A 194 -4.45 -1.86 10.42
CA ALA A 194 -3.58 -1.85 11.58
C ALA A 194 -3.49 -0.45 12.22
N LEU A 195 -3.47 0.61 11.40
CA LEU A 195 -3.53 2.00 11.85
C LEU A 195 -4.87 2.33 12.51
N CYS A 196 -5.96 1.74 12.04
CA CYS A 196 -7.28 1.83 12.68
C CYS A 196 -7.42 0.96 13.95
N GLY A 197 -6.39 0.20 14.33
CA GLY A 197 -6.38 -0.64 15.54
C GLY A 197 -6.93 -2.05 15.35
N TYR A 198 -7.23 -2.48 14.12
CA TYR A 198 -7.60 -3.86 13.83
C TYR A 198 -6.34 -4.73 13.67
N ASP A 199 -6.49 -6.05 13.86
CA ASP A 199 -5.45 -7.02 13.49
C ASP A 199 -5.78 -7.58 12.10
N PRO A 200 -5.03 -7.18 11.05
CA PRO A 200 -5.26 -7.66 9.69
C PRO A 200 -4.55 -9.00 9.42
N LEU A 201 -3.67 -9.46 10.31
CA LEU A 201 -2.87 -10.66 10.08
C LEU A 201 -3.77 -11.91 10.03
N PRO A 202 -3.45 -12.89 9.18
CA PRO A 202 -4.11 -14.19 9.21
C PRO A 202 -4.03 -14.78 10.61
N ALA A 203 -5.18 -15.24 11.13
CA ALA A 203 -5.19 -16.00 12.37
C ALA A 203 -4.23 -17.19 12.24
N ALA A 204 -3.40 -17.44 13.26
CA ALA A 204 -2.56 -18.62 13.31
C ALA A 204 -3.44 -19.85 13.07
N ARG A 205 -3.16 -20.61 12.01
CA ARG A 205 -3.92 -21.81 11.68
C ARG A 205 -3.94 -22.72 12.91
N PRO A 206 -5.12 -23.13 13.43
CA PRO A 206 -5.16 -24.05 14.56
C PRO A 206 -4.37 -25.31 14.17
N ALA A 207 -3.55 -25.81 15.11
CA ALA A 207 -2.84 -27.07 14.91
C ALA A 207 -3.84 -28.14 14.47
N PRO A 208 -3.46 -29.07 13.56
CA PRO A 208 -4.36 -30.15 13.19
C PRO A 208 -4.82 -30.86 14.47
N SER A 209 -6.13 -30.90 14.70
CA SER A 209 -6.69 -31.59 15.86
C SER A 209 -6.28 -33.05 15.78
N THR A 210 -5.52 -33.53 16.76
CA THR A 210 -5.26 -34.95 16.91
C THR A 210 -6.61 -35.68 16.97
N PRO A 211 -6.89 -36.62 16.06
CA PRO A 211 -8.14 -37.38 16.15
C PRO A 211 -8.18 -38.12 17.50
N PRO A 212 -9.37 -38.28 18.11
CA PRO A 212 -9.47 -39.06 19.33
C PRO A 212 -8.95 -40.48 19.08
N ALA A 213 -8.20 -41.01 20.05
CA ALA A 213 -7.68 -42.37 20.02
C ALA A 213 -8.84 -43.38 19.86
N PRO A 214 -8.62 -44.49 19.14
CA PRO A 214 -9.65 -45.50 18.86
C PRO A 214 -10.21 -46.15 20.13
#